data_AF-A0A382C9Z5-F1
#
_entry.id   AF-A0A382C9Z5-F1
#
_cell.length_a   1.000
_cell.length_b   1.000
_cell.length_c   1.000
_cell.angle_alpha   90.00
_cell.angle_beta   90.00
_cell.angle_gamma   90.00
#
_symmetry.space_group_name_H-M   'P 1'
#
loop_
_entity.id
_entity.type
_entity.pdbx_description
1 polymer ?
#
loop_
_entity_poly.entity_id
_entity_poly.type
_entity_poly.pdbx_seq_one_letter_code
_entity_poly.pdbx_strand_id
1 'polypeptide(L)' 'MTALSDEEVIMKEQNSQLYYFKVQVVEEPDTWLEIATTRPETIPGDSGIAVNPK' A
#
# COMPACT_ATOMS: atom_id res chain seq x y z
N MET A 1 15.01 -11.41 16.00
CA MET A 1 14.25 -10.21 15.63
C MET A 1 13.72 -9.62 16.93
N THR A 2 14.22 -8.48 17.36
CA THR A 2 13.72 -7.76 18.54
C THR A 2 12.54 -6.91 18.07
N ALA A 3 11.33 -7.25 18.51
CA ALA A 3 10.16 -6.42 18.25
C ALA A 3 10.25 -5.21 19.19
N LEU A 4 10.26 -4.01 18.62
CA LEU A 4 10.16 -2.76 19.37
C LEU A 4 8.71 -2.63 19.89
N SER A 5 8.53 -2.20 21.13
CA SER A 5 7.19 -1.94 21.68
C SER A 5 6.59 -0.72 21.00
N ASP A 6 5.27 -0.71 20.74
CA ASP A 6 4.57 0.43 20.16
C ASP A 6 4.72 1.71 21.03
N GLU A 7 4.91 1.54 22.34
CA GLU A 7 5.18 2.64 23.28
C GLU A 7 6.55 3.31 23.07
N GLU A 8 7.48 2.65 22.36
CA GLU A 8 8.83 3.15 22.09
C GLU A 8 8.94 3.79 20.69
N VAL A 9 7.83 3.93 19.97
CA VAL A 9 7.79 4.50 18.62
C VAL A 9 7.86 6.03 18.67
N ILE A 10 8.97 6.60 18.20
CA ILE A 10 9.13 8.05 18.02
C ILE A 10 8.72 8.43 16.59
N MET A 11 7.58 9.10 16.45
CA MET A 11 7.11 9.61 15.16
C MET A 11 8.05 10.70 14.64
N LYS A 12 8.54 10.55 13.41
CA LYS A 12 9.31 11.57 12.69
C LYS A 12 8.61 11.93 11.40
N GLU A 13 8.54 13.22 11.10
CA GLU A 13 8.09 13.67 9.79
C GLU A 13 9.06 13.17 8.72
N GLN A 14 8.51 12.51 7.70
CA GLN A 14 9.26 12.06 6.54
C GLN A 14 8.60 12.65 5.29
N ASN A 15 9.39 13.34 4.46
CA ASN A 15 8.95 13.72 3.12
C ASN A 15 8.91 12.46 2.26
N SER A 16 7.76 11.78 2.27
CA SER A 16 7.55 10.62 1.42
C SER A 16 6.94 11.03 0.08
N GLN A 17 7.35 10.34 -0.98
CA GLN A 17 6.76 10.50 -2.30
C GLN A 17 5.57 9.55 -2.40
N LEU A 18 4.45 10.07 -2.91
CA LEU A 18 3.26 9.26 -3.16
C LEU A 18 3.40 8.60 -4.55
N TYR A 19 3.44 7.28 -4.56
CA TYR A 19 3.53 6.47 -5.78
C TYR A 19 2.14 6.01 -6.19
N TYR A 20 1.88 5.99 -7.50
CA TYR A 20 0.63 5.56 -8.11
C TYR A 20 0.88 4.43 -9.08
N PHE A 21 0.11 3.34 -8.98
CA PHE A 21 0.15 2.25 -9.93
C PHE A 21 -1.26 1.71 -10.21
N LYS A 22 -1.41 1.05 -11.36
CA LYS A 22 -2.69 0.52 -11.82
C LYS A 22 -2.63 -0.99 -11.93
N VAL A 23 -3.66 -1.65 -11.40
CA VAL A 23 -3.82 -3.10 -11.48
C VAL A 23 -5.11 -3.40 -12.23
N GLN A 24 -5.04 -4.27 -13.23
CA GLN A 24 -6.22 -4.67 -14.00
C GLN A 24 -6.99 -5.76 -13.24
N VAL A 25 -8.32 -5.65 -13.23
CA VAL A 25 -9.18 -6.72 -12.69
C VAL A 25 -9.33 -7.80 -13.74
N VAL A 26 -8.86 -9.01 -13.44
CA VAL A 26 -8.86 -10.14 -14.40
C VAL A 26 -10.30 -10.56 -14.77
N GLU A 27 -11.24 -10.44 -13.84
CA GLU A 27 -12.63 -10.86 -14.02
C GLU A 27 -13.48 -9.84 -14.80
N GLU A 28 -13.03 -8.57 -14.85
CA GLU A 28 -13.72 -7.48 -15.53
C GLU A 28 -12.73 -6.80 -16.49
N PRO A 29 -12.73 -7.21 -17.77
CA PRO A 29 -11.95 -6.53 -18.81
C PRO A 29 -12.27 -5.04 -18.80
N ASP A 30 -11.24 -4.21 -18.98
CA ASP A 30 -11.28 -2.74 -18.93
C ASP A 30 -11.50 -2.10 -17.53
N THR A 31 -11.67 -2.90 -16.47
CA THR A 31 -11.67 -2.39 -15.09
C THR A 31 -10.24 -2.29 -14.55
N TRP A 32 -9.87 -1.09 -14.09
CA TRP A 32 -8.56 -0.79 -13.50
C TRP A 32 -8.71 -0.22 -12.10
N LEU A 33 -7.91 -0.73 -11.16
CA LEU A 33 -7.77 -0.20 -9.81
C LEU A 33 -6.53 0.68 -9.76
N GLU A 34 -6.71 1.96 -9.42
CA GLU A 34 -5.60 2.87 -9.14
C GLU A 34 -5.29 2.85 -7.65
N ILE A 35 -4.03 2.56 -7.32
CA ILE A 35 -3.56 2.38 -5.95
C ILE A 35 -2.47 3.42 -5.68
N ALA A 36 -2.58 4.11 -4.56
CA ALA A 36 -1.60 5.08 -4.09
C ALA A 36 -0.89 4.56 -2.83
N THR A 37 0.44 4.50 -2.84
CA THR A 37 1.25 4.07 -1.69
C THR A 37 2.48 4.94 -1.54
N THR A 38 2.93 5.14 -0.31
CA THR A 38 4.22 5.76 0.01
C THR A 38 5.35 4.75 0.13
N ARG A 39 5.03 3.45 0.06
CA ARG A 39 5.95 2.33 0.22
C ARG A 39 5.88 1.39 -0.99
N PRO A 40 6.50 1.74 -2.13
CA PRO A 40 6.46 0.92 -3.33
C PRO A 40 7.16 -0.43 -3.15
N GLU A 41 8.06 -0.56 -2.16
CA GLU A 41 8.77 -1.80 -1.85
C GLU A 41 7.86 -2.92 -1.32
N THR A 42 6.65 -2.59 -0.84
CA THR A 42 5.70 -3.60 -0.35
C THR A 42 4.87 -4.24 -1.46
N ILE A 43 4.80 -3.62 -2.64
CA ILE A 43 3.98 -4.08 -3.78
C ILE A 43 4.22 -5.57 -4.14
N PRO A 44 5.47 -6.08 -4.19
CA PRO A 44 5.71 -7.50 -4.53
C PRO A 44 5.25 -8.49 -3.45
N GLY A 45 5.07 -8.03 -2.21
CA GLY A 45 4.61 -8.83 -1.08
C GLY A 45 3.11 -8.78 -0.85
N ASP A 46 2.37 -7.97 -1.62
CA ASP A 46 0.93 -7.81 -1.44
C ASP A 46 0.18 -9.04 -1.99
N SER A 47 -0.57 -9.71 -1.13
CA SER A 47 -1.42 -10.86 -1.50
C SER A 47 -2.84 -10.46 -1.92
N GLY A 48 -3.23 -9.21 -1.71
CA GLY A 48 -4.58 -8.72 -2.01
C GLY A 48 -4.75 -7.23 -1.75
N ILE A 49 -5.77 -6.64 -2.36
CA ILE A 49 -6.10 -5.22 -2.26
C ILE A 49 -7.47 -5.10 -1.59
N ALA A 50 -7.54 -4.38 -0.47
CA ALA A 50 -8.81 -4.06 0.17
C ALA A 50 -9.44 -2.83 -0.49
N VAL A 51 -10.64 -2.99 -1.02
CA VAL A 51 -11.46 -1.89 -1.54
C VAL A 51 -12.60 -1.63 -0.57
N ASN A 52 -13.02 -0.37 -0.44
CA ASN A 52 -14.19 0.00 0.35
C ASN A 52 -15.43 0.00 -0.56
N PRO A 53 -16.31 -1.01 -0.50
CA PRO A 53 -17.63 -0.95 -1.12
C PRO A 53 -18.49 -0.01 -0.27
N LYS A 54 -19.01 1.08 -0.85
CA LYS A 54 -19.84 2.05 -0.10
C LYS A 54 -20.97 1.40 0.69
#